data_AF-A0A7S1P4D5-F1
#
_entry.id   AF-A0A7S1P4D5-F1
#
_cell.length_a   1.000
_cell.length_b   1.000
_cell.length_c   1.000
_cell.angle_alpha   90.00
_cell.angle_beta   90.00
_cell.angle_gamma   90.00
#
_symmetry.space_group_name_H-M   'P 1'
#
loop_
_entity.id
_entity.type
_entity.pdbx_description
1 polymer ?
#
loop_
_entity_poly.entity_id
_entity_poly.type
_entity_poly.pdbx_seq_one_letter_code
_entity_poly.pdbx_strand_id
1 'polypeptide(L)'
;DALPLPWMRCRPTILVLDEIDGIAGGGGEETAEGPGSSCKAVETILKLLDRKIKGKNTSYIRRPIICICNDIYARALRPLRDKVKVFQVQTGGLRRLVDRLKHISDSEGVAVDKTTL
;
A
#
# COMPACT_ATOMS: atom_id res chain seq x y z
N ASP A 1 22.49 -13.69 29.06
CA ASP A 1 22.34 -12.57 28.11
C ASP A 1 22.61 -13.02 26.67
N ALA A 2 21.56 -13.41 25.96
CA ALA A 2 21.67 -13.77 24.53
C ALA A 2 21.73 -12.49 23.70
N LEU A 3 22.89 -12.21 23.10
CA LEU A 3 23.05 -11.10 22.16
C LEU A 3 22.13 -11.34 20.93
N PRO A 4 21.36 -10.34 20.47
CA PRO A 4 20.44 -10.52 19.35
C PRO A 4 21.21 -10.83 18.06
N LEU A 5 20.67 -11.77 17.26
CA LEU A 5 21.28 -12.28 16.04
C LEU A 5 21.65 -11.13 15.05
N PRO A 6 22.67 -11.29 14.19
CA PRO A 6 23.20 -10.20 13.36
C PRO A 6 22.16 -9.49 12.47
N TRP A 7 21.14 -10.22 12.01
CA TRP A 7 20.03 -9.66 11.22
C TRP A 7 19.00 -8.88 12.06
N MET A 8 18.99 -9.06 13.39
CA MET A 8 18.15 -8.31 14.32
C MET A 8 18.70 -6.91 14.65
N ARG A 9 19.95 -6.61 14.29
CA ARG A 9 20.61 -5.31 14.56
C ARG A 9 20.24 -4.20 13.57
N CYS A 10 19.78 -4.57 12.37
CA CYS A 10 19.39 -3.62 11.34
C CYS A 10 17.97 -3.94 10.89
N ARG A 11 16.96 -3.37 11.55
CA ARG A 11 15.59 -3.42 11.03
C ARG A 11 15.57 -2.60 9.73
N PRO A 12 15.37 -3.22 8.55
CA PRO A 12 15.27 -2.45 7.33
C PRO A 12 14.04 -1.55 7.43
N THR A 13 14.23 -0.24 7.49
CA THR A 13 13.12 0.72 7.43
C THR A 13 12.40 0.51 6.12
N ILE A 14 11.12 0.13 6.20
CA ILE A 14 10.20 -0.05 5.08
C ILE A 14 9.40 1.23 4.95
N LEU A 15 9.05 1.61 3.71
CA LEU A 15 8.12 2.70 3.45
C LEU A 15 6.77 2.10 3.06
N VAL A 16 5.72 2.44 3.80
CA VAL A 16 4.34 2.07 3.49
C VAL A 16 3.61 3.33 3.06
N LEU A 17 3.01 3.30 1.89
CA LEU A 17 2.19 4.37 1.33
C LEU A 17 0.76 3.85 1.26
N ASP A 18 -0.10 4.35 2.14
CA ASP A 18 -1.52 4.00 2.18
C ASP A 18 -2.36 4.99 1.36
N GLU A 19 -3.52 4.55 0.87
CA GLU A 19 -4.48 5.36 0.10
C GLU A 19 -3.86 6.13 -1.08
N ILE A 20 -2.93 5.52 -1.83
CA ILE A 20 -2.22 6.22 -2.91
C ILE A 20 -3.14 6.61 -4.08
N ASP A 21 -4.32 5.99 -4.18
CA ASP A 21 -5.40 6.32 -5.10
C ASP A 21 -6.16 7.60 -4.70
N GLY A 22 -6.18 7.96 -3.41
CA GLY A 22 -6.77 9.22 -2.92
C GLY A 22 -6.11 10.47 -3.50
N ILE A 23 -4.84 10.36 -3.89
CA ILE A 23 -4.09 11.42 -4.57
C ILE A 23 -4.73 11.77 -5.93
N ALA A 24 -5.39 10.81 -6.58
CA ALA A 24 -6.09 11.00 -7.85
C ALA A 24 -7.49 11.60 -7.71
N GLY A 25 -8.12 11.45 -6.53
CA GLY A 25 -9.52 11.82 -6.29
C GLY A 25 -9.73 13.15 -5.53
N GLY A 26 -8.67 13.75 -4.98
CA GLY A 26 -8.76 14.94 -4.11
C GLY A 26 -8.81 16.31 -4.81
N GLY A 27 -8.95 16.37 -6.14
CA GLY A 27 -9.04 17.63 -6.88
C GLY A 27 -10.32 17.68 -7.68
N GLY A 28 -11.22 18.60 -7.30
CA GLY A 28 -12.48 18.84 -8.01
C GLY A 28 -12.29 19.13 -9.50
N GLU A 29 -13.37 18.88 -10.23
CA GLU A 29 -13.69 19.29 -11.59
C GLU A 29 -12.50 19.45 -12.55
N GLU A 30 -12.40 18.44 -13.40
CA GLU A 30 -12.05 18.49 -14.81
C GLU A 30 -12.34 19.82 -15.54
N THR A 31 -11.48 20.81 -15.35
CA THR A 31 -11.35 21.92 -16.30
C THR A 31 -9.95 21.90 -16.92
N ALA A 32 -9.94 21.54 -18.21
CA ALA A 32 -9.00 21.91 -19.25
C ALA A 32 -7.50 22.08 -18.91
N GLU A 33 -6.68 21.24 -19.54
CA GLU A 33 -5.32 21.56 -19.99
C GLU A 33 -4.27 21.86 -18.90
N GLY A 34 -3.82 20.80 -18.22
CA GLY A 34 -2.52 20.82 -17.54
C GLY A 34 -2.25 19.52 -16.76
N PRO A 35 -1.00 19.06 -16.64
CA PRO A 35 -0.68 17.91 -15.80
C PRO A 35 -0.92 18.28 -14.34
N GLY A 36 -2.12 17.92 -13.86
CA GLY A 36 -2.62 18.20 -12.51
C GLY A 36 -1.65 17.72 -11.44
N SER A 37 -1.51 18.52 -10.38
CA SER A 37 -0.59 18.28 -9.25
C SER A 37 -0.69 16.88 -8.64
N SER A 38 -1.84 16.20 -8.75
CA SER A 38 -2.06 14.81 -8.35
C SER A 38 -1.12 13.80 -9.03
N CYS A 39 -0.75 14.03 -10.29
CA CYS A 39 0.17 13.16 -11.02
C CYS A 39 1.62 13.31 -10.53
N LYS A 40 1.98 14.43 -9.89
CA LYS A 40 3.37 14.72 -9.49
C LYS A 40 3.87 13.80 -8.38
N ALA A 41 3.00 13.37 -7.46
CA ALA A 41 3.40 12.47 -6.38
C ALA A 41 3.76 11.08 -6.94
N VAL A 42 2.88 10.51 -7.78
CA VAL A 42 3.14 9.23 -8.45
C VAL A 42 4.36 9.32 -9.36
N GLU A 43 4.50 10.42 -10.10
CA GLU A 43 5.66 10.68 -10.94
C GLU A 43 6.96 10.82 -10.13
N THR A 44 6.90 11.38 -8.92
CA THR A 44 8.05 11.44 -8.00
C THR A 44 8.44 10.06 -7.51
N ILE A 45 7.47 9.21 -7.15
CA ILE A 45 7.71 7.81 -6.77
C ILE A 45 8.34 7.05 -7.94
N LEU A 46 7.83 7.23 -9.16
CA LEU A 46 8.40 6.66 -10.37
C LEU A 46 9.82 7.12 -10.63
N LYS A 47 10.10 8.42 -10.50
CA LYS A 47 11.45 8.99 -10.60
C LYS A 47 12.37 8.40 -9.53
N LEU A 48 11.89 8.13 -8.32
CA LEU A 48 12.67 7.49 -7.27
C LEU A 48 12.97 6.02 -7.60
N LEU A 49 12.01 5.31 -8.20
CA LEU A 49 12.19 3.93 -8.67
C LEU A 49 13.15 3.85 -9.87
N ASP A 50 13.06 4.81 -10.81
CA ASP A 50 13.83 4.83 -12.06
C ASP A 50 15.24 5.41 -11.94
N ARG A 51 15.55 6.15 -10.87
CA ARG A 51 16.90 6.69 -10.64
C ARG A 51 17.89 5.54 -10.37
N LYS A 52 18.33 4.89 -11.44
CA LYS A 52 19.61 4.21 -11.54
C LYS A 52 20.69 5.26 -11.39
N ILE A 53 21.61 5.06 -10.45
CA ILE A 53 22.81 5.89 -10.36
C ILE A 53 23.60 5.66 -11.65
N LYS A 54 23.78 6.72 -12.44
CA LYS A 54 24.59 6.70 -13.68
C LYS A 54 25.99 6.15 -13.32
N GLY A 55 26.29 4.90 -13.72
CA GLY A 55 27.56 4.23 -13.44
C GLY A 55 27.56 3.13 -12.36
N LYS A 56 26.46 2.89 -11.63
CA LYS A 56 26.30 1.71 -10.76
C LYS A 56 24.91 1.12 -10.96
N ASN A 57 24.83 -0.19 -11.22
CA ASN A 57 23.58 -0.97 -11.32
C ASN A 57 22.86 -1.09 -9.95
N THR A 58 22.67 0.02 -9.25
CA THR A 58 22.00 0.06 -7.95
C THR A 58 20.89 1.10 -8.04
N SER A 59 19.64 0.68 -7.86
CA SER A 59 18.54 1.62 -7.64
C SER A 59 18.83 2.44 -6.38
N TYR A 60 18.41 3.71 -6.38
CA TYR A 60 18.60 4.61 -5.24
C TYR A 60 17.89 4.12 -3.96
N ILE A 61 16.80 3.36 -4.12
CA ILE A 61 16.03 2.78 -3.03
C ILE A 61 16.51 1.35 -2.76
N ARG A 62 17.22 1.15 -1.65
CA ARG A 62 17.60 -0.18 -1.11
C ARG A 62 16.56 -0.75 -0.14
N ARG A 63 15.44 -0.06 0.06
CA ARG A 63 14.40 -0.35 1.06
C ARG A 63 13.10 -0.74 0.36
N PRO A 64 12.36 -1.75 0.81
CA PRO A 64 11.10 -2.11 0.19
C PRO A 64 10.08 -0.97 0.36
N ILE A 65 9.32 -0.71 -0.69
CA ILE A 65 8.18 0.20 -0.68
C ILE A 65 6.93 -0.65 -0.91
N ILE A 66 5.94 -0.49 -0.04
CA ILE A 66 4.64 -1.14 -0.17
C ILE A 66 3.61 -0.04 -0.40
N CYS A 67 2.92 -0.12 -1.52
CA CYS A 67 1.83 0.78 -1.87
C CYS A 67 0.50 0.04 -1.65
N ILE A 68 -0.43 0.69 -0.96
CA ILE A 68 -1.78 0.21 -0.72
C ILE A 68 -2.73 1.18 -1.41
N CYS A 69 -3.66 0.63 -2.18
CA CYS A 69 -4.75 1.38 -2.79
C CYS A 69 -6.01 0.52 -2.80
N ASN A 70 -7.17 1.19 -2.84
CA ASN A 70 -8.45 0.51 -2.96
C ASN A 70 -8.76 0.20 -4.44
N ASP A 71 -8.46 1.13 -5.35
CA ASP A 71 -8.62 0.94 -6.79
C ASP A 71 -7.27 0.91 -7.55
N ILE A 72 -6.89 -0.27 -8.06
CA ILE A 72 -5.70 -0.45 -8.89
C ILE A 72 -5.83 0.15 -10.31
N TYR A 73 -7.05 0.49 -10.75
CA TYR A 73 -7.35 1.00 -12.09
C TYR A 73 -7.41 2.53 -12.17
N ALA A 74 -7.22 3.21 -11.05
CA ALA A 74 -7.14 4.66 -10.99
C ALA A 74 -6.16 5.22 -12.04
N ARG A 75 -6.58 6.26 -12.78
CA ARG A 75 -5.79 6.85 -13.89
C ARG A 75 -4.40 7.30 -13.45
N ALA A 76 -4.28 7.85 -12.24
CA ALA A 76 -3.01 8.30 -11.69
C ALA A 76 -2.03 7.15 -11.40
N LEU A 77 -2.53 5.93 -11.14
CA LEU A 77 -1.71 4.76 -10.80
C LEU A 77 -1.26 3.94 -12.02
N ARG A 78 -1.82 4.20 -13.20
CA ARG A 78 -1.44 3.53 -14.47
C ARG A 78 0.08 3.44 -14.68
N PRO A 79 0.87 4.53 -14.58
CA PRO A 79 2.31 4.45 -14.82
C PRO A 79 3.07 3.69 -13.71
N LEU A 80 2.52 3.61 -12.49
CA LEU A 80 3.08 2.82 -11.40
C LEU A 80 2.85 1.32 -11.61
N ARG A 81 1.65 0.96 -12.10
CA ARG A 81 1.23 -0.43 -12.35
C ARG A 81 2.21 -1.22 -13.22
N ASP A 82 2.80 -0.59 -14.24
CA ASP A 82 3.74 -1.26 -15.16
C ASP A 82 5.12 -1.52 -14.53
N LYS A 83 5.46 -0.83 -13.44
CA LYS A 83 6.79 -0.89 -12.80
C LYS A 83 6.80 -1.60 -11.46
N VAL A 84 5.64 -1.97 -10.92
CA VAL A 84 5.52 -2.57 -9.59
C VAL A 84 4.89 -3.96 -9.65
N LYS A 85 5.16 -4.77 -8.63
CA LYS A 85 4.48 -6.04 -8.46
C LYS A 85 3.09 -5.78 -7.87
N VAL A 86 2.05 -6.05 -8.66
CA VAL A 86 0.66 -5.95 -8.20
C VAL A 86 0.29 -7.20 -7.41
N PHE A 87 -0.21 -7.00 -6.19
CA PHE A 87 -0.81 -8.05 -5.36
C PHE A 87 -2.25 -7.65 -5.05
N GLN A 88 -3.21 -8.42 -5.55
CA GLN A 88 -4.62 -8.16 -5.33
C GLN A 88 -5.09 -8.95 -4.11
N VAL A 89 -5.42 -8.24 -3.03
CA VAL A 89 -6.02 -8.83 -1.84
C VAL A 89 -7.49 -9.07 -2.12
N GLN A 90 -7.91 -10.34 -2.08
CA GLN A 90 -9.32 -10.70 -2.20
C GLN A 90 -10.02 -10.51 -0.86
N THR A 91 -11.31 -10.20 -0.90
CA THR A 91 -12.12 -10.16 0.31
C THR A 91 -12.10 -11.54 1.00
N GLY A 92 -12.01 -11.53 2.32
CA GLY A 92 -12.06 -12.76 3.11
C GLY A 92 -13.40 -13.46 2.92
N GLY A 93 -13.41 -14.79 2.91
CA GLY A 93 -14.66 -15.56 2.89
C GLY A 93 -15.49 -15.28 4.14
N LEU A 94 -16.82 -15.28 3.99
CA LEU A 94 -17.79 -14.97 5.05
C LEU A 94 -17.48 -15.72 6.35
N ARG A 95 -17.10 -16.99 6.27
CA ARG A 95 -16.75 -17.78 7.46
C ARG A 95 -15.58 -17.22 8.26
N ARG A 96 -14.53 -16.71 7.61
CA ARG A 96 -13.40 -16.05 8.31
C ARG A 96 -13.84 -14.75 8.98
N LEU A 97 -14.79 -14.04 8.35
CA LEU A 97 -15.37 -12.84 8.92
C LEU A 97 -16.19 -13.17 10.17
N VAL A 98 -17.09 -14.17 10.08
CA VAL A 98 -17.89 -14.66 11.22
C VAL A 98 -17.00 -15.11 12.38
N ASP A 99 -15.97 -15.92 12.10
CA ASP A 99 -15.04 -16.40 13.13
C ASP A 99 -14.28 -15.23 13.79
N ARG A 100 -13.88 -14.22 13.00
CA ARG A 100 -13.19 -13.03 13.51
C ARG A 100 -14.12 -12.13 14.32
N LEU A 101 -15.34 -11.89 13.86
CA LEU A 101 -16.34 -11.10 14.57
C LEU A 101 -16.70 -11.76 15.89
N LYS A 102 -16.96 -13.07 15.88
CA LYS A 102 -17.19 -13.82 17.12
C LYS A 102 -16.02 -13.67 18.09
N HIS A 103 -14.79 -13.81 17.61
CA HIS A 103 -13.61 -13.64 18.46
C HIS A 103 -13.52 -12.23 19.09
N ILE A 104 -13.84 -11.19 18.33
CA ILE A 104 -13.88 -9.80 18.83
C ILE A 104 -15.02 -9.63 19.85
N SER A 105 -16.21 -10.12 19.55
CA SER A 105 -17.37 -10.06 20.45
C SER A 105 -17.11 -10.77 21.77
N ASP A 106 -16.50 -11.97 21.73
CA ASP A 106 -16.10 -12.71 22.92
C ASP A 106 -15.07 -11.93 23.75
N SER A 107 -14.12 -11.23 23.11
CA SER A 107 -13.13 -10.40 23.81
C SER A 107 -13.69 -9.11 24.42
N GLU A 108 -14.73 -8.55 23.81
CA GLU A 108 -15.41 -7.33 24.26
C GLU A 108 -16.58 -7.62 25.22
N GLY A 109 -16.86 -8.91 25.51
CA GLY A 109 -17.96 -9.33 26.38
C GLY A 109 -19.36 -9.13 25.78
N VAL A 110 -19.46 -9.00 24.45
CA VAL A 110 -20.71 -8.80 23.74
C VAL A 110 -21.30 -10.15 23.36
N ALA A 111 -22.49 -10.46 23.87
CA ALA A 111 -23.21 -11.66 23.46
C ALA A 111 -23.76 -11.48 22.04
N VAL A 112 -23.30 -12.31 21.11
CA VAL A 112 -23.76 -12.28 19.71
C VAL A 112 -24.20 -13.68 19.27
N ASP A 113 -25.38 -13.75 18.65
CA ASP A 113 -25.90 -14.99 18.10
C ASP A 113 -25.31 -15.27 16.71
N LYS A 114 -25.01 -16.53 16.43
CA LYS A 114 -24.38 -16.94 15.16
C LYS A 114 -25.29 -16.73 13.95
N THR A 115 -26.60 -16.58 14.12
CA THR A 115 -27.50 -16.23 13.00
C THR A 115 -27.42 -14.75 12.62
N THR A 116 -26.88 -13.91 13.50
CA THR A 116 -26.70 -12.46 13.28
C THR A 116 -25.31 -12.12 12.72
N LEU A 117 -24.36 -13.07 12.77
CA LEU A 117 -22.99 -12.95 12.25
C LEU A 117 -22.86 -13.56 10.85
#